data_AF-A0A150M8Y6-F1
#
_entry.id   AF-A0A150M8Y6-F1
#
_cell.length_a   1.000
_cell.length_b   1.000
_cell.length_c   1.000
_cell.angle_alpha   90.00
_cell.angle_beta   90.00
_cell.angle_gamma   90.00
#
_symmetry.space_group_name_H-M   'P 1'
#
loop_
_entity.id
_entity.type
_entity.pdbx_description
1 polymer ?
#
loop_
_entity_poly.entity_id
_entity_poly.type
_entity_poly.pdbx_seq_one_letter_code
_entity_poly.pdbx_strand_id
1 'polypeptide(L)'
;MLFDRKGLFGVNVFVVPMMMILSVAVWIKMMMAGDLCRPDIAASDYSLKAMLSPFSYAAFNLAMAQAVLVPVAREAASERAVRRGAMLGGGILTGLLLLNHIVLLSFPQKDGYDIPMAEVVRAFFAMLYWLYVVVIYGEIFTSVIGGLFGLARQARIWVPISGKGIGVLLVLVFVAVSPFRYGELLSFLYPLFGYMSLMLLWLLWRRKLPR
;
A
#
# COMPACT_ATOMS: atom_id res chain seq x y z
N MET A 1 -23.93 7.53 -7.14
CA MET A 1 -24.38 6.26 -7.75
C MET A 1 -23.79 5.13 -6.91
N LEU A 2 -24.60 4.21 -6.42
CA LEU A 2 -24.31 3.27 -5.32
C LEU A 2 -23.24 2.19 -5.61
N PHE A 3 -22.64 2.18 -6.81
CA PHE A 3 -21.69 1.15 -7.24
C PHE A 3 -20.21 1.44 -6.90
N ASP A 4 -19.84 2.67 -6.52
CA ASP A 4 -18.42 3.05 -6.34
C ASP A 4 -17.75 2.49 -5.07
N ARG A 5 -18.45 2.49 -3.93
CA ARG A 5 -17.82 2.12 -2.63
C ARG A 5 -17.90 0.63 -2.32
N LYS A 6 -19.02 0.00 -2.71
CA LYS A 6 -19.29 -1.42 -2.43
C LYS A 6 -18.44 -2.35 -3.29
N GLY A 7 -18.15 -1.95 -4.54
CA GLY A 7 -17.25 -2.71 -5.42
C GLY A 7 -15.81 -2.73 -4.90
N LEU A 8 -15.27 -1.57 -4.52
CA LEU A 8 -13.92 -1.45 -3.95
C LEU A 8 -13.77 -2.29 -2.66
N PHE A 9 -14.76 -2.19 -1.77
CA PHE A 9 -14.80 -3.01 -0.55
C PHE A 9 -14.91 -4.51 -0.86
N GLY A 10 -15.72 -4.89 -1.84
CA GLY A 10 -15.93 -6.30 -2.21
C GLY A 10 -14.65 -6.97 -2.74
N VAL A 11 -13.85 -6.25 -3.54
CA VAL A 11 -12.57 -6.77 -4.04
C VAL A 11 -11.59 -6.96 -2.89
N ASN A 12 -11.42 -5.96 -2.02
CA ASN A 12 -10.46 -6.02 -0.92
C ASN A 12 -10.80 -7.10 0.11
N VAL A 13 -12.08 -7.45 0.28
CA VAL A 13 -12.52 -8.56 1.16
C VAL A 13 -12.01 -9.91 0.68
N PHE A 14 -11.78 -10.10 -0.62
CA PHE A 14 -11.20 -11.33 -1.16
C PHE A 14 -9.67 -11.26 -1.24
N VAL A 15 -9.15 -10.10 -1.69
CA VAL A 15 -7.73 -9.94 -1.95
C VAL A 15 -6.89 -9.93 -0.67
N VAL A 16 -7.29 -9.16 0.34
CA VAL A 16 -6.49 -9.01 1.57
C VAL A 16 -6.29 -10.35 2.29
N PRO A 17 -7.32 -11.19 2.50
CA PRO A 17 -7.12 -12.52 3.08
C PRO A 17 -6.20 -13.41 2.25
N MET A 18 -6.31 -13.36 0.92
CA MET A 18 -5.45 -14.17 0.05
C MET A 18 -3.98 -13.75 0.13
N MET A 19 -3.69 -12.44 0.14
CA MET A 19 -2.32 -11.95 0.36
C MET A 19 -1.78 -12.36 1.73
N MET A 20 -2.64 -12.31 2.76
CA MET A 20 -2.29 -12.74 4.12
C MET A 20 -1.95 -14.24 4.16
N ILE A 21 -2.78 -15.09 3.57
CA ILE A 21 -2.56 -16.54 3.50
C ILE A 21 -1.25 -16.85 2.77
N LEU A 22 -1.02 -16.23 1.61
CA LEU A 22 0.19 -16.46 0.82
C LEU A 22 1.46 -15.99 1.55
N SER A 23 1.40 -14.82 2.20
CA SER A 23 2.53 -14.31 3.00
C SER A 23 2.90 -15.26 4.14
N VAL A 24 1.90 -15.77 4.87
CA VAL A 24 2.11 -16.73 5.95
C VAL A 24 2.61 -18.07 5.41
N ALA A 25 2.04 -18.57 4.31
CA ALA A 25 2.45 -19.83 3.70
C ALA A 25 3.91 -19.81 3.23
N VAL A 26 4.33 -18.71 2.59
CA VAL A 26 5.73 -18.48 2.19
C VAL A 26 6.65 -18.44 3.41
N TRP A 27 6.27 -17.71 4.45
CA TRP A 27 7.07 -17.64 5.67
C TRP A 27 7.24 -19.01 6.35
N ILE A 28 6.16 -19.81 6.44
CA ILE A 28 6.22 -21.19 6.97
C ILE A 28 7.14 -22.06 6.09
N LYS A 29 7.01 -21.99 4.76
CA LYS A 29 7.89 -22.75 3.85
C LYS A 29 9.35 -22.39 4.03
N MET A 30 9.66 -21.10 4.13
CA MET A 30 11.01 -20.60 4.38
C MET A 30 11.56 -21.13 5.73
N MET A 31 10.71 -21.17 6.77
CA MET A 31 11.07 -21.76 8.08
C MET A 31 11.37 -23.24 7.99
N MET A 32 10.54 -24.00 7.29
CA MET A 32 10.77 -25.44 7.10
C MET A 32 12.02 -25.74 6.28
N ALA A 33 12.39 -24.86 5.34
CA ALA A 33 13.61 -24.98 4.56
C ALA A 33 14.89 -24.69 5.38
N GLY A 34 14.76 -24.08 6.57
CA GLY A 34 15.90 -23.67 7.39
C GLY A 34 16.67 -22.46 6.84
N ASP A 35 16.08 -21.74 5.88
CA ASP A 35 16.71 -20.62 5.19
C ASP A 35 16.42 -19.26 5.83
N LEU A 36 15.61 -19.20 6.90
CA LEU A 36 15.39 -17.92 7.60
C LEU A 36 16.68 -17.37 8.19
N CYS A 37 16.78 -16.05 8.17
CA CYS A 37 17.87 -15.32 8.80
C CYS A 37 19.24 -15.73 8.23
N ARG A 38 19.30 -15.97 6.92
CA ARG A 38 20.52 -15.87 6.12
C ARG A 38 20.58 -14.46 5.53
N PRO A 39 20.88 -13.41 6.31
CA PRO A 39 21.00 -12.08 5.76
C PRO A 39 22.14 -12.09 4.76
N ASP A 40 21.84 -11.75 3.51
CA ASP A 40 22.86 -11.12 2.68
C ASP A 40 23.31 -9.88 3.46
N ILE A 41 24.57 -9.86 3.90
CA ILE A 41 25.18 -8.68 4.53
C ILE A 41 25.38 -7.65 3.41
N ALA A 42 24.28 -7.10 2.90
CA ALA A 42 24.29 -5.92 2.08
C ALA A 42 24.69 -4.76 3.00
N ALA A 43 25.66 -3.95 2.57
CA ALA A 43 26.15 -2.81 3.32
C ALA A 43 24.99 -1.92 3.80
N SER A 44 24.80 -1.84 5.11
CA SER A 44 23.76 -1.01 5.71
C SER A 44 24.05 0.46 5.40
N ASP A 45 23.17 1.11 4.64
CA ASP A 45 23.19 2.56 4.49
C ASP A 45 22.68 3.19 5.79
N TYR A 46 23.57 3.82 6.55
CA TYR A 46 23.25 4.54 7.79
C TYR A 46 22.90 6.01 7.55
N SER A 47 22.66 6.42 6.30
CA SER A 47 22.24 7.78 6.00
C SER A 47 20.91 8.13 6.68
N LEU A 48 20.75 9.40 7.04
CA LEU A 48 19.46 9.93 7.52
C LEU A 48 18.32 9.64 6.53
N LYS A 49 18.63 9.61 5.23
CA LYS A 49 17.67 9.25 4.17
C LYS A 49 17.20 7.80 4.33
N ALA A 50 18.12 6.86 4.54
CA ALA A 50 17.78 5.46 4.78
C ALA A 50 16.93 5.29 6.05
N MET A 51 17.28 5.99 7.15
CA MET A 51 16.53 5.93 8.40
C MET A 51 15.11 6.51 8.29
N LEU A 52 14.94 7.60 7.53
CA LEU A 52 13.63 8.25 7.35
C LEU A 52 12.76 7.56 6.30
N SER A 53 13.34 6.74 5.43
CA SER A 53 12.62 6.09 4.34
C SER A 53 11.42 5.23 4.77
N PRO A 54 11.47 4.41 5.84
CA PRO A 54 10.34 3.57 6.23
C PRO A 54 9.18 4.42 6.77
N PHE A 55 9.50 5.49 7.50
CA PHE A 55 8.50 6.43 8.02
C PHE A 55 7.85 7.22 6.89
N SER A 56 8.64 7.70 5.93
CA SER A 56 8.14 8.41 4.75
C SER A 56 7.20 7.51 3.93
N TYR A 57 7.61 6.26 3.68
CA TYR A 57 6.79 5.27 2.99
C TYR A 57 5.49 4.95 3.74
N ALA A 58 5.56 4.69 5.05
CA ALA A 58 4.37 4.43 5.86
C ALA A 58 3.42 5.64 5.90
N ALA A 59 3.96 6.84 6.02
CA ALA A 59 3.17 8.06 6.05
C ALA A 59 2.46 8.33 4.72
N PHE A 60 3.16 8.15 3.60
CA PHE A 60 2.58 8.25 2.27
C PHE A 60 1.40 7.28 2.09
N ASN A 61 1.61 5.99 2.42
CA ASN A 61 0.55 4.98 2.32
C ASN A 61 -0.63 5.29 3.24
N LEU A 62 -0.38 5.77 4.46
CA LEU A 62 -1.44 6.12 5.39
C LEU A 62 -2.23 7.36 4.93
N ALA A 63 -1.56 8.36 4.36
CA ALA A 63 -2.21 9.54 3.79
C ALA A 63 -3.08 9.17 2.59
N MET A 64 -2.58 8.32 1.68
CA MET A 64 -3.35 7.79 0.55
C MET A 64 -4.59 7.02 1.03
N ALA A 65 -4.45 6.21 2.09
CA ALA A 65 -5.56 5.44 2.67
C ALA A 65 -6.68 6.32 3.26
N GLN A 66 -6.42 7.59 3.60
CA GLN A 66 -7.43 8.49 4.19
C GLN A 66 -8.65 8.70 3.29
N ALA A 67 -8.48 8.64 1.96
CA ALA A 67 -9.58 8.77 1.00
C ALA A 67 -10.68 7.72 1.22
N VAL A 68 -10.32 6.55 1.77
CA VAL A 68 -11.25 5.47 2.11
C VAL A 68 -11.52 5.42 3.61
N LEU A 69 -10.49 5.53 4.45
CA LEU A 69 -10.62 5.40 5.91
C LEU A 69 -11.49 6.51 6.53
N VAL A 70 -11.42 7.74 6.03
CA VAL A 70 -12.21 8.86 6.60
C VAL A 70 -13.71 8.69 6.33
N PRO A 71 -14.18 8.38 5.11
CA PRO A 71 -15.57 8.02 4.87
C PRO A 71 -16.04 6.82 5.71
N VAL A 72 -15.24 5.76 5.80
CA VAL A 72 -15.58 4.56 6.59
C VAL A 72 -15.72 4.89 8.07
N ALA A 73 -14.82 5.71 8.61
CA ALA A 73 -14.90 6.16 10.00
C ALA A 73 -16.17 7.00 10.27
N ARG A 74 -16.65 7.77 9.29
CA ARG A 74 -17.90 8.54 9.42
C ARG A 74 -19.16 7.67 9.38
N GLU A 75 -19.11 6.53 8.71
CA GLU A 75 -20.21 5.57 8.61
C GLU A 75 -20.22 4.54 9.75
N ALA A 76 -19.15 4.49 10.55
CA ALA A 76 -19.02 3.55 11.66
C ALA A 76 -20.01 3.84 12.80
N ALA A 77 -20.53 2.78 13.41
CA ALA A 77 -21.55 2.87 14.47
C ALA A 77 -21.11 3.62 15.74
N SER A 78 -19.81 3.66 16.03
CA SER A 78 -19.27 4.40 17.18
C SER A 78 -17.77 4.67 17.02
N GLU A 79 -17.27 5.69 17.73
CA GLU A 79 -15.82 5.95 17.79
C GLU A 79 -15.04 4.75 18.35
N ARG A 80 -15.64 4.00 19.29
CA ARG A 80 -15.03 2.79 19.84
C ARG A 80 -14.85 1.71 18.76
N ALA A 81 -15.79 1.56 17.84
CA ALA A 81 -15.66 0.65 16.71
C ALA A 81 -14.52 1.08 15.78
N VAL A 82 -14.40 2.38 15.49
CA VAL A 82 -13.30 2.95 14.69
C VAL A 82 -11.95 2.65 15.35
N ARG A 83 -11.78 2.96 16.63
CA ARG A 83 -10.51 2.71 17.36
C ARG A 83 -10.13 1.24 17.37
N ARG A 84 -11.08 0.34 17.65
CA ARG A 84 -10.83 -1.11 17.65
C ARG A 84 -10.47 -1.63 16.27
N GLY A 85 -11.19 -1.22 15.23
CA GLY A 85 -10.89 -1.58 13.85
C GLY A 85 -9.50 -1.08 13.41
N ALA A 86 -9.15 0.16 13.76
CA ALA A 86 -7.85 0.73 13.46
C ALA A 86 -6.70 -0.01 14.17
N MET A 87 -6.85 -0.32 15.47
CA MET A 87 -5.83 -1.08 16.22
C MET A 87 -5.66 -2.50 15.69
N LEU A 88 -6.76 -3.20 15.42
CA LEU A 88 -6.72 -4.59 14.92
C LEU A 88 -6.15 -4.65 13.50
N GLY A 89 -6.64 -3.79 12.60
CA GLY A 89 -6.14 -3.72 11.22
C GLY A 89 -4.67 -3.30 11.16
N GLY A 90 -4.27 -2.28 11.95
CA GLY A 90 -2.88 -1.84 12.05
C GLY A 90 -1.95 -2.92 12.62
N GLY A 91 -2.40 -3.67 13.63
CA GLY A 91 -1.66 -4.81 14.19
C GLY A 91 -1.45 -5.94 13.17
N ILE A 92 -2.51 -6.35 12.46
CA ILE A 92 -2.43 -7.37 11.40
C ILE A 92 -1.47 -6.92 10.29
N LEU A 93 -1.63 -5.69 9.82
CA LEU A 93 -0.77 -5.14 8.76
C LEU A 93 0.70 -5.09 9.20
N THR A 94 0.98 -4.67 10.44
CA THR A 94 2.34 -4.66 10.99
C THR A 94 2.94 -6.06 11.04
N GLY A 95 2.18 -7.06 11.50
CA GLY A 95 2.61 -8.45 11.49
C GLY A 95 2.94 -8.95 10.08
N LEU A 96 2.08 -8.65 9.10
CA LEU A 96 2.32 -8.99 7.70
C LEU A 96 3.58 -8.32 7.13
N LEU A 97 3.82 -7.04 7.44
CA LEU A 97 5.02 -6.34 7.00
C LEU A 97 6.28 -6.97 7.58
N LEU A 98 6.27 -7.33 8.87
CA LEU A 98 7.40 -8.00 9.52
C LEU A 98 7.67 -9.38 8.92
N LEU A 99 6.62 -10.18 8.69
CA LEU A 99 6.75 -11.51 8.07
C LEU A 99 7.37 -11.41 6.67
N ASN A 100 6.84 -10.52 5.83
CA ASN A 100 7.37 -10.31 4.48
C ASN A 100 8.79 -9.75 4.50
N HIS A 101 9.12 -8.86 5.45
CA HIS A 101 10.48 -8.34 5.61
C HIS A 101 11.49 -9.47 5.91
N ILE A 102 11.16 -10.36 6.85
CA ILE A 102 12.02 -11.51 7.19
C ILE A 102 12.22 -12.45 5.99
N VAL A 103 11.14 -12.73 5.25
CA VAL A 103 11.19 -13.53 4.02
C VAL A 103 12.13 -12.89 3.00
N LEU A 104 11.97 -11.59 2.72
CA LEU A 104 12.80 -10.86 1.75
C LEU A 104 14.25 -10.76 2.18
N LEU A 105 14.55 -10.60 3.47
CA LEU A 105 15.93 -10.62 3.97
C LEU A 105 16.63 -11.95 3.71
N SER A 106 15.87 -13.03 3.63
CA SER A 106 16.37 -14.39 3.47
C SER A 106 16.36 -14.85 2.01
N PHE A 107 15.75 -14.09 1.10
CA PHE A 107 15.62 -14.46 -0.31
C PHE A 107 16.76 -13.87 -1.16
N PRO A 108 17.50 -14.70 -1.93
CA PRO A 108 18.64 -14.24 -2.71
C PRO A 108 18.21 -13.35 -3.90
N GLN A 109 19.08 -12.43 -4.31
CA GLN A 109 18.92 -11.61 -5.52
C GLN A 109 17.62 -10.78 -5.59
N LYS A 110 17.07 -10.37 -4.44
CA LYS A 110 15.85 -9.55 -4.33
C LYS A 110 15.92 -8.23 -5.12
N ASP A 111 17.10 -7.63 -5.25
CA ASP A 111 17.26 -6.28 -5.84
C ASP A 111 17.14 -6.26 -7.37
N GLY A 112 17.11 -7.42 -8.02
CA GLY A 112 16.95 -7.54 -9.47
C GLY A 112 15.50 -7.48 -9.96
N TYR A 113 14.53 -7.43 -9.05
CA TYR A 113 13.10 -7.55 -9.37
C TYR A 113 12.31 -6.35 -8.85
N ASP A 114 11.39 -5.84 -9.68
CA ASP A 114 10.49 -4.74 -9.28
C ASP A 114 9.48 -5.16 -8.19
N ILE A 115 9.11 -6.44 -8.16
CA ILE A 115 8.19 -7.02 -7.16
C ILE A 115 8.81 -8.30 -6.55
N PRO A 116 9.78 -8.17 -5.62
CA PRO A 116 10.54 -9.32 -5.12
C PRO A 116 9.67 -10.41 -4.48
N MET A 117 8.60 -10.02 -3.77
CA MET A 117 7.69 -11.00 -3.15
C MET A 117 6.97 -11.90 -4.17
N ALA A 118 6.71 -11.42 -5.38
CA ALA A 118 6.10 -12.26 -6.41
C ALA A 118 7.07 -13.38 -6.85
N GLU A 119 8.36 -13.08 -6.91
CA GLU A 119 9.40 -14.05 -7.22
C GLU A 119 9.59 -15.08 -6.10
N VAL A 120 9.44 -14.66 -4.84
CA VAL A 120 9.40 -15.60 -3.71
C VAL A 120 8.21 -16.56 -3.87
N VAL A 121 7.03 -16.05 -4.19
CA VAL A 121 5.84 -16.89 -4.45
C VAL A 121 6.09 -17.81 -5.66
N ARG A 122 6.76 -17.34 -6.71
CA ARG A 122 7.14 -18.16 -7.87
C ARG A 122 8.03 -19.34 -7.46
N ALA A 123 9.01 -19.09 -6.60
CA ALA A 123 9.96 -20.09 -6.14
C ALA A 123 9.31 -21.19 -5.30
N PHE A 124 8.42 -20.83 -4.36
CA PHE A 124 7.81 -21.78 -3.42
C PHE A 124 6.45 -22.34 -3.89
N PHE A 125 5.71 -21.58 -4.69
CA PHE A 125 4.34 -21.87 -5.10
C PHE A 125 4.09 -21.43 -6.55
N ALA A 126 4.87 -21.96 -7.51
CA ALA A 126 4.81 -21.57 -8.93
C ALA A 126 3.39 -21.54 -9.53
N MET A 127 2.51 -22.46 -9.15
CA MET A 127 1.11 -22.50 -9.61
C MET A 127 0.30 -21.27 -9.15
N LEU A 128 0.65 -20.68 -8.00
CA LEU A 128 -0.02 -19.51 -7.43
C LEU A 128 0.63 -18.19 -7.87
N TYR A 129 1.72 -18.22 -8.63
CA TYR A 129 2.43 -17.02 -9.09
C TYR A 129 1.51 -16.08 -9.87
N TRP A 130 0.86 -16.59 -10.93
CA TRP A 130 -0.02 -15.77 -11.76
C TRP A 130 -1.23 -15.25 -10.98
N LEU A 131 -1.76 -16.05 -10.05
CA LEU A 131 -2.81 -15.60 -9.14
C LEU A 131 -2.31 -14.44 -8.29
N TYR A 132 -1.13 -14.55 -7.67
CA TYR A 132 -0.53 -13.51 -6.83
C TYR A 132 -0.25 -12.22 -7.62
N VAL A 133 0.24 -12.35 -8.86
CA VAL A 133 0.47 -11.21 -9.76
C VAL A 133 -0.85 -10.50 -10.07
N VAL A 134 -1.89 -11.22 -10.51
CA VAL A 134 -3.22 -10.65 -10.77
C VAL A 134 -3.76 -9.92 -9.54
N VAL A 135 -3.51 -10.48 -8.36
CA VAL A 135 -3.94 -9.94 -7.08
C VAL A 135 -3.24 -8.63 -6.73
N ILE A 136 -1.92 -8.55 -6.92
CA ILE A 136 -1.16 -7.30 -6.76
C ILE A 136 -1.65 -6.25 -7.75
N TYR A 137 -1.81 -6.60 -9.03
CA TYR A 137 -2.34 -5.66 -10.03
C TYR A 137 -3.75 -5.20 -9.67
N GLY A 138 -4.58 -6.09 -9.12
CA GLY A 138 -5.89 -5.75 -8.57
C GLY A 138 -5.80 -4.68 -7.48
N GLU A 139 -4.91 -4.85 -6.49
CA GLU A 139 -4.72 -3.86 -5.41
C GLU A 139 -4.14 -2.53 -5.89
N ILE A 140 -3.22 -2.55 -6.85
CA ILE A 140 -2.69 -1.33 -7.47
C ILE A 140 -3.84 -0.60 -8.16
N PHE A 141 -4.67 -1.32 -8.90
CA PHE A 141 -5.81 -0.76 -9.62
C PHE A 141 -6.88 -0.18 -8.67
N THR A 142 -7.24 -0.89 -7.61
CA THR A 142 -8.20 -0.38 -6.60
C THR A 142 -7.63 0.85 -5.88
N SER A 143 -6.34 0.87 -5.56
CA SER A 143 -5.68 2.03 -4.94
C SER A 143 -5.69 3.26 -5.85
N VAL A 144 -5.38 3.08 -7.13
CA VAL A 144 -5.45 4.13 -8.16
C VAL A 144 -6.87 4.70 -8.27
N ILE A 145 -7.87 3.82 -8.36
CA ILE A 145 -9.28 4.24 -8.45
C ILE A 145 -9.71 4.97 -7.17
N GLY A 146 -9.35 4.45 -6.00
CA GLY A 146 -9.65 5.08 -4.70
C GLY A 146 -9.05 6.48 -4.59
N GLY A 147 -7.79 6.63 -4.98
CA GLY A 147 -7.10 7.92 -5.04
C GLY A 147 -7.76 8.89 -6.02
N LEU A 148 -8.14 8.40 -7.20
CA LEU A 148 -8.87 9.21 -8.18
C LEU A 148 -10.19 9.72 -7.62
N PHE A 149 -11.00 8.86 -7.01
CA PHE A 149 -12.28 9.29 -6.45
C PHE A 149 -12.09 10.35 -5.37
N GLY A 150 -11.06 10.22 -4.55
CA GLY A 150 -10.65 11.23 -3.58
C GLY A 150 -10.32 12.57 -4.24
N LEU A 151 -9.44 12.55 -5.25
CA LEU A 151 -9.03 13.74 -6.00
C LEU A 151 -10.20 14.39 -6.75
N ALA A 152 -11.03 13.57 -7.39
CA ALA A 152 -12.23 13.99 -8.12
C ALA A 152 -13.20 14.75 -7.22
N ARG A 153 -13.44 14.22 -6.03
CA ARG A 153 -14.29 14.85 -5.03
C ARG A 153 -13.71 16.18 -4.54
N GLN A 154 -12.40 16.24 -4.33
CA GLN A 154 -11.73 17.47 -3.90
C GLN A 154 -11.70 18.53 -5.01
N ALA A 155 -11.41 18.13 -6.25
CA ALA A 155 -11.37 19.02 -7.40
C ALA A 155 -12.74 19.67 -7.67
N ARG A 156 -13.84 18.93 -7.47
CA ARG A 156 -15.21 19.46 -7.62
C ARG A 156 -15.55 20.61 -6.67
N ILE A 157 -14.82 20.76 -5.56
CA ILE A 157 -15.00 21.89 -4.64
C ILE A 157 -14.52 23.20 -5.30
N TRP A 158 -13.50 23.12 -6.16
CA TRP A 158 -12.84 24.27 -6.77
C TRP A 158 -13.19 24.46 -8.25
N VAL A 159 -13.49 23.38 -8.98
CA VAL A 159 -13.79 23.39 -10.42
C VAL A 159 -14.91 22.40 -10.72
N PRO A 160 -16.01 22.79 -11.39
CA PRO A 160 -17.13 21.91 -11.72
C PRO A 160 -16.80 20.96 -12.90
N ILE A 161 -15.81 20.07 -12.72
CA ILE A 161 -15.40 19.09 -13.74
C ILE A 161 -16.35 17.89 -13.72
N SER A 162 -16.88 17.53 -14.90
CA SER A 162 -17.72 16.34 -15.08
C SER A 162 -16.92 15.05 -14.85
N GLY A 163 -17.58 13.95 -14.43
CA GLY A 163 -16.89 12.67 -14.19
C GLY A 163 -16.11 12.14 -15.39
N LYS A 164 -16.56 12.44 -16.62
CA LYS A 164 -15.86 12.07 -17.86
C LYS A 164 -14.53 12.82 -18.03
N GLY A 165 -14.48 14.10 -17.66
CA GLY A 165 -13.24 14.90 -17.75
C GLY A 165 -12.14 14.39 -16.83
N ILE A 166 -12.52 13.84 -15.67
CA ILE A 166 -11.59 13.23 -14.71
C ILE A 166 -10.97 11.95 -15.27
N GLY A 167 -11.78 11.11 -15.94
CA GLY A 167 -11.28 9.91 -16.62
C GLY A 167 -10.31 10.23 -17.76
N VAL A 168 -10.62 11.26 -18.57
CA VAL A 168 -9.71 11.71 -19.65
C VAL A 168 -8.40 12.24 -19.08
N LEU A 169 -8.46 13.09 -18.05
CA LEU A 169 -7.26 13.62 -17.39
C LEU A 169 -6.38 12.48 -16.85
N LEU A 170 -6.98 11.43 -16.29
CA LEU A 170 -6.22 10.27 -15.83
C LEU A 170 -5.50 9.53 -16.93
N VAL A 171 -6.19 9.25 -18.04
CA VAL A 171 -5.56 8.57 -19.17
C VAL A 171 -4.38 9.40 -19.66
N LEU A 172 -4.52 10.73 -19.74
CA LEU A 172 -3.43 11.61 -20.11
C LEU A 172 -2.26 11.57 -19.12
N VAL A 173 -2.53 11.57 -17.81
CA VAL A 173 -1.49 11.44 -16.78
C VAL A 173 -0.81 10.08 -16.86
N PHE A 174 -1.55 8.98 -17.02
CA PHE A 174 -0.95 7.64 -17.17
C PHE A 174 -0.10 7.54 -18.42
N VAL A 175 -0.54 8.09 -19.55
CA VAL A 175 0.25 8.14 -20.78
C VAL A 175 1.50 9.01 -20.61
N ALA A 176 1.41 10.12 -19.88
CA ALA A 176 2.57 10.97 -19.60
C ALA A 176 3.59 10.28 -18.68
N VAL A 177 3.13 9.44 -17.75
CA VAL A 177 3.96 8.75 -16.75
C VAL A 177 4.41 7.36 -17.21
N SER A 178 3.75 6.73 -18.18
CA SER A 178 4.08 5.39 -18.66
C SER A 178 5.51 5.19 -19.17
N PRO A 179 6.23 6.20 -19.70
CA PRO A 179 7.63 6.02 -20.11
C PRO A 179 8.61 5.85 -18.95
N PHE A 180 8.22 6.26 -17.72
CA PHE A 180 9.10 6.19 -16.56
C PHE A 180 9.16 4.77 -16.00
N ARG A 181 10.37 4.34 -15.59
CA ARG A 181 10.55 3.04 -14.93
C ARG A 181 9.92 3.08 -13.53
N TYR A 182 9.30 1.97 -13.14
CA TYR A 182 8.63 1.86 -11.85
C TYR A 182 9.54 2.24 -10.66
N GLY A 183 10.76 1.68 -10.61
CA GLY A 183 11.72 1.98 -9.55
C GLY A 183 12.16 3.45 -9.50
N GLU A 184 12.34 4.11 -10.64
CA GLU A 184 12.71 5.54 -10.70
C GLU A 184 11.58 6.42 -10.17
N LEU A 185 10.35 6.14 -10.60
CA LEU A 185 9.17 6.85 -10.15
C LEU A 185 8.99 6.72 -8.63
N LEU A 186 9.19 5.51 -8.10
CA LEU A 186 9.15 5.22 -6.66
C LEU A 186 10.19 6.04 -5.89
N SER A 187 11.44 6.05 -6.39
CA SER A 187 12.57 6.69 -5.73
C SER A 187 12.40 8.21 -5.56
N PHE A 188 11.59 8.84 -6.42
CA PHE A 188 11.30 10.26 -6.39
C PHE A 188 9.96 10.58 -5.69
N LEU A 189 8.87 9.93 -6.08
CA LEU A 189 7.53 10.25 -5.57
C LEU A 189 7.37 9.87 -4.09
N TYR A 190 7.97 8.76 -3.64
CA TYR A 190 7.78 8.29 -2.26
C TYR A 190 8.40 9.24 -1.24
N PRO A 191 9.66 9.69 -1.37
CA PRO A 191 10.19 10.70 -0.46
C PRO A 191 9.40 12.00 -0.50
N LEU A 192 9.07 12.50 -1.71
CA LEU A 192 8.37 13.78 -1.87
C LEU A 192 7.03 13.79 -1.14
N PHE A 193 6.14 12.86 -1.49
CA PHE A 193 4.82 12.80 -0.87
C PHE A 193 4.85 12.25 0.55
N GLY A 194 5.83 11.41 0.89
CA GLY A 194 5.98 10.86 2.23
C GLY A 194 6.41 11.91 3.26
N TYR A 195 7.31 12.84 2.92
CA TYR A 195 7.65 13.95 3.81
C TYR A 195 6.48 14.92 4.02
N MET A 196 5.73 15.24 2.95
CA MET A 196 4.49 16.01 3.07
C MET A 196 3.46 15.30 3.97
N SER A 197 3.34 13.98 3.83
CA SER A 197 2.43 13.15 4.63
C SER A 197 2.85 13.05 6.09
N LEU A 198 4.16 12.99 6.38
CA LEU A 198 4.68 13.04 7.75
C LEU A 198 4.29 14.35 8.44
N MET A 199 4.42 15.48 7.73
CA MET A 199 3.96 16.77 8.25
C MET A 199 2.45 16.77 8.52
N LEU A 200 1.64 16.23 7.59
CA LEU A 200 0.20 16.10 7.78
C LEU A 200 -0.15 15.26 9.01
N LEU A 201 0.46 14.09 9.17
CA LEU A 201 0.22 13.20 10.31
C LEU A 201 0.61 13.85 11.63
N TRP A 202 1.73 14.58 11.66
CA TRP A 202 2.15 15.34 12.83
C TRP A 202 1.15 16.44 13.20
N LEU A 203 0.64 17.17 12.21
CA LEU A 203 -0.41 18.19 12.44
C LEU A 203 -1.71 17.57 12.95
N LEU A 204 -2.11 16.42 12.39
CA LEU A 204 -3.29 15.69 12.85
C LEU A 204 -3.14 15.18 14.28
N TRP A 205 -1.94 14.70 14.65
CA TRP A 205 -1.66 14.28 16.03
C TRP A 205 -1.74 15.48 16.99
N ARG A 206 -1.20 16.64 16.62
CA ARG A 206 -1.29 17.85 17.47
C ARG A 206 -2.67 18.45 17.57
N ARG A 207 -3.58 18.14 16.64
CA ARG A 207 -4.93 18.70 16.62
C ARG A 207 -5.72 18.17 17.83
N LYS A 208 -6.21 19.09 18.67
CA LYS A 208 -7.17 18.74 19.73
C LYS A 208 -8.49 18.29 19.10
N LEU A 209 -8.97 17.12 19.48
CA LEU A 209 -10.29 16.65 19.08
C LEU A 209 -11.34 17.63 19.63
N PRO A 210 -12.33 18.08 18.83
CA PRO A 210 -13.45 18.84 19.35
C PRO A 210 -14.14 18.01 20.43
N ARG A 211 -14.39 18.63 21.59
CA ARG A 211 -15.12 18.03 22.71
C ARG A 211 -16.57 17.77 22.34
#